data_AF-A0A368LH61-F1
#
_entry.id   AF-A0A368LH61-F1
#
_cell.length_a   1.000
_cell.length_b   1.000
_cell.length_c   1.000
_cell.angle_alpha   90.00
_cell.angle_beta   90.00
_cell.angle_gamma   90.00
#
_symmetry.space_group_name_H-M   'P 1'
#
loop_
_entity.id
_entity.type
_entity.pdbx_description
1 polymer ?
#
loop_
_entity_poly.entity_id
_entity_poly.type
_entity_poly.pdbx_seq_one_letter_code
_entity_poly.pdbx_strand_id
1 'polypeptide(L)'
;MGKFKGCYFINASVEFGHPDSKINQVCARYKRQIIEMIKIYAQLDEATACQLSILKEGVITTAYTQQDKEASKKVIPILEQLFKL
;
A
#
# COMPACT_ATOMS: atom_id res chain seq x y z
N MET A 1 -4.29 19.79 9.78
CA MET A 1 -3.71 18.68 8.98
C MET A 1 -3.45 19.20 7.56
N GLY A 2 -2.25 18.96 7.00
CA GLY A 2 -1.84 19.48 5.69
C GLY A 2 -2.43 18.72 4.49
N LYS A 3 -2.01 19.10 3.27
CA LYS A 3 -2.40 18.42 2.02
C LYS A 3 -1.93 16.95 2.01
N PHE A 4 -2.69 16.06 1.37
CA PHE A 4 -2.28 14.67 1.14
C PHE A 4 -1.01 14.60 0.30
N LYS A 5 -0.02 13.81 0.76
CA LYS A 5 1.31 13.69 0.13
C LYS A 5 1.66 12.25 -0.27
N GLY A 6 0.65 11.40 -0.49
CA GLY A 6 0.87 9.97 -0.73
C GLY A 6 1.26 9.20 0.53
N CYS A 7 1.89 8.02 0.35
CA CYS A 7 2.31 7.18 1.45
C CYS A 7 3.62 7.68 2.06
N TYR A 8 3.58 8.07 3.34
CA TYR A 8 4.77 8.49 4.09
C TYR A 8 5.95 7.52 3.95
N PHE A 9 5.71 6.21 4.13
CA PHE A 9 6.75 5.19 4.06
C PHE A 9 7.36 5.00 2.66
N ILE A 10 6.60 5.29 1.58
CA ILE A 10 7.15 5.23 0.21
C ILE A 10 8.07 6.44 0.01
N ASN A 11 7.61 7.63 0.38
CA ASN A 11 8.41 8.85 0.26
C ASN A 11 9.70 8.76 1.08
N ALA A 12 9.62 8.24 2.30
CA ALA A 12 10.78 7.98 3.14
C ALA A 12 11.73 6.95 2.51
N SER A 13 11.22 5.85 1.94
CA SER A 13 12.08 4.89 1.22
C SER A 13 12.77 5.49 0.01
N VAL A 14 12.18 6.47 -0.68
CA VAL A 14 12.85 7.19 -1.79
C VAL A 14 13.98 8.08 -1.26
N GLU A 15 13.72 8.86 -0.21
CA GLU A 15 14.72 9.75 0.39
C GLU A 15 15.91 8.98 1.00
N PHE A 16 15.63 7.81 1.56
CA PHE A 16 16.61 6.97 2.25
C PHE A 16 16.93 5.67 1.51
N GLY A 17 16.95 5.68 0.17
CA GLY A 17 16.96 4.49 -0.69
C GLY A 17 18.13 3.51 -0.53
N HIS A 18 19.16 3.83 0.25
CA HIS A 18 20.25 2.89 0.53
C HIS A 18 19.74 1.67 1.33
N PRO A 19 20.09 0.42 0.95
CA PRO A 19 19.64 -0.79 1.66
C PRO A 19 20.04 -0.83 3.15
N ASP A 20 21.21 -0.29 3.49
CA ASP A 20 21.69 -0.20 4.88
C ASP A 20 21.07 0.95 5.68
N SER A 21 20.22 1.77 5.06
CA SER A 21 19.49 2.80 5.78
C SER A 21 18.52 2.16 6.76
N LYS A 22 18.70 2.45 8.05
CA LYS A 22 17.76 2.06 9.11
C LYS A 22 16.34 2.52 8.79
N ILE A 23 16.16 3.68 8.16
CA ILE A 23 14.84 4.20 7.79
C ILE A 23 14.21 3.35 6.69
N ASN A 24 14.98 2.99 5.66
CA ASN A 24 14.47 2.12 4.60
C ASN A 24 14.09 0.74 5.12
N GLN A 25 14.91 0.17 6.02
CA GLN A 25 14.62 -1.11 6.68
C GLN A 25 13.35 -1.05 7.54
N VAL A 26 13.12 0.06 8.25
CA VAL A 26 11.87 0.31 9.00
C VAL A 26 10.68 0.39 8.05
N CYS A 27 10.80 1.12 6.93
CA CYS A 27 9.73 1.22 5.93
C CYS A 27 9.39 -0.16 5.35
N ALA A 28 10.39 -0.94 4.96
CA ALA A 28 10.20 -2.30 4.44
C ALA A 28 9.57 -3.24 5.48
N ARG A 29 9.96 -3.15 6.76
CA ARG A 29 9.34 -3.92 7.85
C ARG A 29 7.88 -3.51 8.05
N TYR A 30 7.58 -2.22 8.04
CA TYR A 30 6.20 -1.73 8.15
C TYR A 30 5.32 -2.23 7.01
N LYS A 31 5.82 -2.24 5.76
CA LYS A 31 5.08 -2.80 4.62
C LYS A 31 4.74 -4.29 4.80
N ARG A 32 5.68 -5.09 5.34
CA ARG A 32 5.42 -6.50 5.69
C ARG A 32 4.36 -6.65 6.78
N GLN A 33 4.38 -5.79 7.81
CA GLN A 33 3.35 -5.80 8.85
C GLN A 33 1.95 -5.50 8.30
N ILE A 34 1.84 -4.63 7.28
CA ILE A 34 0.56 -4.38 6.61
C ILE A 34 0.05 -5.63 5.88
N ILE A 35 0.92 -6.41 5.24
CA ILE A 35 0.54 -7.69 4.60
C ILE A 35 -0.01 -8.65 5.66
N GLU A 36 0.70 -8.82 6.79
CA GLU A 36 0.24 -9.66 7.90
C GLU A 36 -1.12 -9.21 8.45
N MET A 37 -1.32 -7.90 8.62
CA MET A 37 -2.61 -7.35 9.05
C MET A 37 -3.72 -7.65 8.04
N ILE A 38 -3.48 -7.44 6.75
CA ILE A 38 -4.45 -7.75 5.70
C ILE A 38 -4.81 -9.24 5.75
N LYS A 39 -3.80 -10.11 5.83
CA LYS A 39 -3.98 -11.56 5.92
C LYS A 39 -4.91 -11.95 7.08
N ILE A 40 -4.63 -11.43 8.28
CA ILE A 40 -5.38 -11.75 9.50
C ILE A 40 -6.81 -11.21 9.41
N TYR A 41 -7.00 -9.93 9.09
CA TYR A 41 -8.31 -9.29 9.18
C TYR A 41 -9.23 -9.63 8.01
N ALA A 42 -8.69 -9.84 6.81
CA ALA A 42 -9.47 -10.25 5.64
C ALA A 42 -9.54 -11.77 5.46
N GLN A 43 -8.91 -12.55 6.36
CA GLN A 43 -8.85 -14.02 6.30
C GLN A 43 -8.37 -14.55 4.95
N LEU A 44 -7.34 -13.91 4.41
CA LEU A 44 -6.74 -14.23 3.11
C LEU A 44 -5.51 -15.13 3.30
N ASP A 45 -5.07 -15.82 2.25
CA ASP A 45 -3.73 -16.38 2.25
C ASP A 45 -2.66 -15.29 2.04
N GLU A 46 -1.39 -15.65 2.28
CA GLU A 46 -0.24 -14.73 2.19
C GLU A 46 -0.10 -14.11 0.80
N ALA A 47 -0.30 -14.89 -0.27
CA ALA A 47 -0.12 -14.41 -1.63
C ALA A 47 -1.20 -13.38 -1.99
N THR A 48 -2.45 -13.67 -1.65
CA THR A 48 -3.59 -12.77 -1.85
C THR A 48 -3.48 -11.51 -0.98
N ALA A 49 -3.06 -11.62 0.28
CA ALA A 49 -2.79 -10.45 1.12
C ALA A 49 -1.67 -9.55 0.55
N CYS A 50 -0.61 -10.17 0.01
CA CYS A 50 0.48 -9.46 -0.65
C CYS A 50 -0.01 -8.70 -1.90
N GLN A 51 -0.79 -9.36 -2.76
CA GLN A 51 -1.39 -8.75 -3.94
C GLN A 51 -2.30 -7.56 -3.59
N LEU A 52 -3.15 -7.73 -2.56
CA LEU A 52 -4.01 -6.65 -2.08
C LEU A 52 -3.20 -5.47 -1.52
N SER A 53 -2.10 -5.75 -0.80
CA SER A 53 -1.18 -4.70 -0.32
C SER A 53 -0.56 -3.91 -1.47
N ILE A 54 -0.09 -4.59 -2.52
CA ILE A 54 0.46 -3.96 -3.74
C ILE A 54 -0.60 -3.07 -4.42
N LEU A 55 -1.81 -3.58 -4.59
CA LEU A 55 -2.90 -2.84 -5.21
C LEU A 55 -3.27 -1.58 -4.42
N LYS A 56 -3.31 -1.68 -3.09
CA LYS A 56 -3.51 -0.55 -2.18
C LYS A 56 -2.40 0.50 -2.31
N GLU A 57 -1.15 0.10 -2.52
CA GLU A 57 -0.05 1.04 -2.80
C GLU A 57 -0.21 1.74 -4.16
N GLY A 58 -0.66 1.00 -5.17
CA GLY A 58 -1.04 1.56 -6.47
C GLY A 58 -2.13 2.63 -6.34
N VAL A 59 -3.19 2.35 -5.58
CA VAL A 59 -4.27 3.32 -5.31
C VAL A 59 -3.75 4.61 -4.67
N ILE A 60 -2.93 4.49 -3.61
CA ILE A 60 -2.36 5.64 -2.91
C ILE A 60 -1.46 6.46 -3.85
N THR A 61 -0.65 5.78 -4.66
CA THR A 61 0.26 6.42 -5.61
C THR A 61 -0.52 7.14 -6.69
N THR A 62 -1.51 6.50 -7.32
CA THR A 62 -2.41 7.11 -8.32
C THR A 62 -3.15 8.32 -7.75
N ALA A 63 -3.69 8.22 -6.54
CA ALA A 63 -4.36 9.35 -5.89
C ALA A 63 -3.45 10.56 -5.71
N TYR A 64 -2.16 10.33 -5.45
CA TYR A 64 -1.20 11.42 -5.26
C TYR A 64 -0.60 11.93 -6.57
N THR A 65 -0.11 11.05 -7.45
CA THR A 65 0.62 11.46 -8.67
C THR A 65 -0.32 11.96 -9.76
N GLN A 66 -1.52 11.40 -9.86
CA GLN A 66 -2.52 11.77 -10.85
C GLN A 66 -3.60 12.70 -10.29
N GLN A 67 -3.53 13.06 -9.00
CA GLN A 67 -4.54 13.84 -8.29
C GLN A 67 -5.96 13.20 -8.35
N ASP A 68 -6.02 11.90 -8.56
CA ASP A 68 -7.25 11.14 -8.70
C ASP A 68 -7.81 10.77 -7.32
N LYS A 69 -8.61 11.66 -6.74
CA LYS A 69 -9.25 11.46 -5.44
C LYS A 69 -10.21 10.26 -5.42
N GLU A 70 -10.61 9.77 -6.59
CA GLU A 70 -11.53 8.65 -6.77
C GLU A 70 -10.80 7.34 -7.08
N ALA A 71 -9.45 7.32 -7.05
CA ALA A 71 -8.64 6.14 -7.37
C ALA A 71 -9.05 4.90 -6.59
N SER A 72 -9.45 5.04 -5.32
CA SER A 72 -9.94 3.92 -4.52
C SER A 72 -11.26 3.36 -5.06
N LYS A 73 -12.22 4.23 -5.40
CA LYS A 73 -13.54 3.82 -5.91
C LYS A 73 -13.44 3.08 -7.24
N LYS A 74 -12.46 3.42 -8.08
CA LYS A 74 -12.21 2.73 -9.35
C LYS A 74 -11.74 1.30 -9.17
N VAL A 75 -11.12 0.98 -8.04
CA VAL A 75 -10.52 -0.34 -7.77
C VAL A 75 -11.44 -1.25 -6.96
N ILE A 76 -12.42 -0.70 -6.23
CA ILE A 76 -13.38 -1.51 -5.45
C ILE A 76 -14.10 -2.59 -6.30
N PRO A 77 -14.68 -2.27 -7.48
CA PRO A 77 -15.42 -3.27 -8.25
C PRO A 77 -14.55 -4.47 -8.68
N ILE A 78 -13.28 -4.22 -9.01
CA ILE A 78 -12.37 -5.31 -9.39
C ILE A 78 -11.88 -6.10 -8.17
N LEU A 79 -11.78 -5.48 -6.98
CA LEU A 79 -11.47 -6.18 -5.73
C LEU A 79 -12.55 -7.20 -5.36
N GLU A 80 -13.83 -6.81 -5.44
CA GLU A 80 -14.98 -7.68 -5.19
C GLU A 80 -14.97 -8.89 -6.15
N GLN A 81 -14.62 -8.65 -7.43
CA GLN A 81 -14.52 -9.71 -8.44
C GLN A 81 -13.33 -10.67 -8.21
N LEU A 82 -12.15 -10.13 -7.92
CA LEU A 82 -10.91 -10.93 -7.81
C LEU A 82 -10.80 -11.68 -6.49
N PHE A 83 -11.22 -11.07 -5.40
CA PHE A 83 -11.00 -11.59 -4.05
C PHE A 83 -12.26 -12.15 -3.40
N LYS A 84 -13.42 -12.08 -4.08
CA LYS A 84 -14.74 -12.49 -3.53
C LYS A 84 -15.02 -11.84 -2.16
N LEU A 85 -14.52 -10.62 -1.98
CA LEU A 85 -14.76 -9.77 -0.82
C LEU A 85 -16.20 -9.25 -0.84
#